data_AF-A0AAQ2SY69-F1
#
_entry.id   AF-A0AAQ2SY69-F1
#
_cell.length_a   1.000
_cell.length_b   1.000
_cell.length_c   1.000
_cell.angle_alpha   90.00
_cell.angle_beta   90.00
_cell.angle_gamma   90.00
#
_symmetry.space_group_name_H-M   'P 1'
#
loop_
_entity.id
_entity.type
_entity.pdbx_description
1 polymer ?
#
loop_
_entity_poly.entity_id
_entity_poly.type
_entity_poly.pdbx_seq_one_letter_code
_entity_poly.pdbx_strand_id
1 'polypeptide(L)'
;MHNLDIDANFTQDFYDSSVKVIKYEDFNNLSFYYKVIELHNETLAKSFKEQVEDYIIKTIENSKRKIDFDDFYPFGVENYDIFKDFVKEQIKNHALKIDFKDFFLNPDNQRNNDDVKKAVNETTKDDLRDVIWSDLGDYFRSRRRLLESIVQHSLFSKQKSEEVRQWILELLDENIKENPDNEIAVTLLLQDTENLTKFTWQIR
;
A
#
# COMPACT_ATOMS: atom_id res chain seq x y z
N MET A 1 -8.09 15.77 -54.72
CA MET A 1 -7.57 16.84 -53.84
C MET A 1 -7.57 16.27 -52.44
N HIS A 2 -6.41 15.83 -51.94
CA HIS A 2 -6.26 15.49 -50.53
C HIS A 2 -6.10 16.83 -49.81
N ASN A 3 -7.18 17.33 -49.19
CA ASN A 3 -7.03 18.52 -48.38
C ASN A 3 -6.24 18.12 -47.12
N LEU A 4 -5.07 18.71 -46.93
CA LEU A 4 -4.20 18.51 -45.77
C LEU A 4 -4.53 19.52 -44.65
N ASP A 5 -5.59 20.32 -44.83
CA ASP A 5 -6.06 21.26 -43.82
C ASP A 5 -6.60 20.48 -42.62
N ILE A 6 -5.89 20.61 -41.51
CA ILE A 6 -6.31 20.16 -40.20
C ILE A 6 -7.47 21.07 -39.76
N ASP A 7 -8.60 20.46 -39.33
CA ASP A 7 -9.73 21.22 -38.77
C ASP A 7 -9.22 22.12 -37.63
N ALA A 8 -9.76 23.35 -37.53
CA ALA A 8 -9.39 24.29 -36.48
C ALA A 8 -9.55 23.71 -35.05
N ASN A 9 -10.43 22.71 -34.89
CA ASN A 9 -10.67 22.03 -33.61
C ASN A 9 -9.93 20.69 -33.45
N PHE A 10 -9.15 20.25 -34.44
CA PHE A 10 -8.52 18.92 -34.43
C PHE A 10 -7.71 18.65 -33.16
N THR A 11 -6.88 19.59 -32.71
CA THR A 11 -6.05 19.41 -31.51
C THR A 11 -6.91 19.22 -30.26
N GLN A 12 -8.03 19.93 -30.16
CA GLN A 12 -8.97 19.79 -29.05
C GLN A 12 -9.71 18.44 -29.12
N ASP A 13 -10.22 18.07 -30.29
CA ASP A 13 -10.93 16.80 -30.49
C ASP A 13 -10.02 15.59 -30.25
N PHE A 14 -8.75 15.70 -30.68
CA PHE A 14 -7.72 14.70 -30.46
C PHE A 14 -7.36 14.60 -28.97
N TYR A 15 -7.19 15.73 -28.28
CA TYR A 15 -6.99 15.76 -26.83
C TYR A 15 -8.17 15.10 -26.08
N ASP A 16 -9.41 15.51 -26.37
CA ASP A 16 -10.62 14.99 -25.72
C ASP A 16 -10.79 13.48 -25.95
N SER A 17 -10.38 12.99 -27.13
CA SER A 17 -10.39 11.56 -27.45
C SER A 17 -9.28 10.81 -26.72
N SER A 18 -8.08 11.40 -26.64
CA SER A 18 -6.93 10.82 -25.95
C SER A 18 -7.17 10.69 -24.45
N VAL A 19 -7.79 11.68 -23.81
CA VAL A 19 -8.14 11.65 -22.38
C VAL A 19 -9.07 10.48 -22.05
N LYS A 20 -10.02 10.14 -22.93
CA LYS A 20 -10.99 9.06 -22.70
C LYS A 20 -10.34 7.67 -22.64
N VAL A 21 -9.17 7.50 -23.25
CA VAL A 21 -8.52 6.19 -23.39
C VAL A 21 -7.35 5.97 -22.43
N ILE A 22 -6.96 6.97 -21.60
CA ILE A 22 -5.82 6.88 -20.65
C ILE A 22 -5.79 5.58 -19.84
N LYS A 23 -6.95 5.07 -19.43
CA LYS A 23 -7.05 3.86 -18.57
C LYS A 23 -6.85 2.54 -19.31
N TYR A 24 -6.98 2.53 -20.62
CA TYR A 24 -7.06 1.32 -21.43
C TYR A 24 -5.94 1.22 -22.46
N GLU A 25 -5.23 2.32 -22.67
CA GLU A 25 -4.25 2.48 -23.73
C GLU A 25 -2.83 2.16 -23.24
N ASP A 26 -2.00 1.69 -24.16
CA ASP A 26 -0.59 1.45 -23.89
C ASP A 26 0.17 2.78 -23.66
N PHE A 27 1.11 2.78 -22.72
CA PHE A 27 1.86 4.00 -22.37
C PHE A 27 2.69 4.55 -23.52
N ASN A 28 3.18 3.69 -24.43
CA ASN A 28 3.86 4.15 -25.64
C ASN A 28 2.88 4.95 -26.53
N ASN A 29 1.63 4.52 -26.64
CA ASN A 29 0.58 5.25 -27.38
C ASN A 29 0.21 6.56 -26.68
N LEU A 30 0.12 6.58 -25.35
CA LEU A 30 -0.10 7.83 -24.59
C LEU A 30 1.05 8.82 -24.80
N SER A 31 2.29 8.35 -24.82
CA SER A 31 3.47 9.17 -25.16
C SER A 31 3.40 9.72 -26.58
N PHE A 32 2.89 8.94 -27.54
CA PHE A 32 2.64 9.41 -28.89
C PHE A 32 1.54 10.49 -28.92
N TYR A 33 0.42 10.29 -28.22
CA TYR A 33 -0.66 11.28 -28.14
C TYR A 33 -0.20 12.60 -27.54
N TYR A 34 0.57 12.54 -26.45
CA TYR A 34 1.19 13.72 -25.86
C TYR A 34 1.99 14.51 -26.92
N LYS A 35 2.83 13.83 -27.71
CA LYS A 35 3.64 14.49 -28.74
C LYS A 35 2.81 15.14 -29.84
N VAL A 36 1.76 14.46 -30.29
CA VAL A 36 0.84 15.02 -31.29
C VAL A 36 0.17 16.29 -30.75
N ILE A 37 -0.26 16.29 -29.49
CA ILE A 37 -0.88 17.45 -28.85
C ILE A 37 0.16 18.57 -28.66
N GLU A 38 1.37 18.23 -28.19
CA GLU A 38 2.46 19.17 -27.90
C GLU A 38 2.90 19.96 -29.15
N LEU A 39 2.89 19.33 -30.33
CA LEU A 39 3.21 19.98 -31.59
C LEU A 39 2.31 21.17 -31.92
N HIS A 40 1.09 21.21 -31.36
CA HIS A 40 0.08 22.19 -31.72
C HIS A 40 -0.45 23.01 -30.53
N ASN A 41 -0.38 22.48 -29.31
CA ASN A 41 -0.87 23.15 -28.10
C ASN A 41 -0.17 22.62 -26.83
N GLU A 42 0.83 23.36 -26.36
CA GLU A 42 1.59 23.04 -25.15
C GLU A 42 0.73 22.98 -23.88
N THR A 43 -0.30 23.81 -23.77
CA THR A 43 -1.19 23.83 -22.58
C THR A 43 -2.03 22.56 -22.49
N LEU A 44 -2.60 22.12 -23.61
CA LEU A 44 -3.34 20.85 -23.67
C LEU A 44 -2.40 19.66 -23.46
N ALA A 45 -1.19 19.70 -24.01
CA ALA A 45 -0.20 18.63 -23.81
C ALA A 45 0.18 18.48 -22.34
N LYS A 46 0.44 19.60 -21.66
CA LYS A 46 0.70 19.62 -20.22
C LYS A 46 -0.47 19.05 -19.42
N SER A 47 -1.70 19.49 -19.72
CA SER A 47 -2.89 18.98 -19.04
C SER A 47 -3.12 17.48 -19.28
N PHE A 48 -2.84 16.99 -20.49
CA PHE A 48 -2.88 15.57 -20.82
C PHE A 48 -1.84 14.78 -20.02
N LYS A 49 -0.59 15.27 -19.97
CA LYS A 49 0.50 14.68 -19.20
C LYS A 49 0.13 14.54 -17.72
N GLU A 50 -0.39 15.61 -17.11
CA GLU A 50 -0.82 15.62 -15.71
C GLU A 50 -1.92 14.56 -15.45
N GLN A 51 -2.85 14.36 -16.38
CA GLN A 51 -3.89 13.33 -16.24
C GLN A 51 -3.35 11.90 -16.36
N VAL A 52 -2.36 11.67 -17.23
CA VAL A 52 -1.68 10.36 -17.32
C VAL A 52 -0.86 10.10 -16.05
N GLU A 53 -0.14 11.10 -15.54
CA GLU A 53 0.61 11.00 -14.27
C GLU A 53 -0.31 10.73 -13.07
N ASP A 54 -1.45 11.42 -12.96
CA ASP A 54 -2.47 11.17 -11.95
C ASP A 54 -3.04 9.74 -12.05
N TYR A 55 -3.24 9.23 -13.27
CA TYR A 55 -3.67 7.84 -13.47
C TYR A 55 -2.61 6.83 -12.99
N ILE A 56 -1.32 7.06 -13.27
CA ILE A 56 -0.21 6.21 -12.79
C ILE A 56 -0.20 6.18 -11.26
N ILE A 57 -0.23 7.36 -10.62
CA ILE A 57 -0.24 7.50 -9.17
C ILE A 57 -1.41 6.70 -8.58
N LYS A 58 -2.64 6.94 -9.06
CA LYS A 58 -3.84 6.26 -8.57
C LYS A 58 -3.79 4.75 -8.80
N THR A 59 -3.21 4.28 -9.91
CA THR A 59 -3.08 2.85 -10.18
C THR A 59 -2.17 2.18 -9.17
N ILE A 60 -1.05 2.83 -8.85
CA ILE A 60 -0.08 2.35 -7.86
C ILE A 60 -0.69 2.41 -6.45
N GLU A 61 -1.26 3.55 -6.05
CA GLU A 61 -1.81 3.76 -4.70
C GLU A 61 -2.99 2.85 -4.35
N ASN A 62 -3.82 2.50 -5.33
CA ASN A 62 -4.98 1.64 -5.14
C ASN A 62 -4.66 0.14 -5.30
N SER A 63 -3.41 -0.21 -5.62
CA SER A 63 -3.03 -1.60 -5.80
C SER A 63 -2.94 -2.33 -4.46
N LYS A 64 -3.55 -3.51 -4.39
CA LYS A 64 -3.44 -4.44 -3.26
C LYS A 64 -2.21 -5.35 -3.34
N ARG A 65 -1.45 -5.26 -4.44
CA ARG A 65 -0.21 -6.01 -4.67
C ARG A 65 0.90 -5.07 -5.08
N LYS A 66 2.14 -5.54 -5.03
CA LYS A 66 3.23 -4.83 -5.69
C LYS A 66 2.90 -4.62 -7.17
N ILE A 67 3.05 -3.38 -7.60
CA ILE A 67 3.04 -3.01 -9.02
C ILE A 67 4.47 -3.05 -9.51
N ASP A 68 4.70 -3.84 -10.56
CA ASP A 68 5.97 -3.93 -11.24
C ASP A 68 5.94 -3.07 -12.51
N PHE A 69 7.12 -2.79 -13.05
CA PHE A 69 7.24 -1.96 -14.24
C PHE A 69 6.49 -2.56 -15.45
N ASP A 70 6.48 -3.88 -15.55
CA ASP A 70 5.81 -4.63 -16.62
C ASP A 70 4.27 -4.57 -16.53
N ASP A 71 3.70 -4.16 -15.39
CA ASP A 71 2.25 -3.91 -15.28
C ASP A 71 1.82 -2.69 -16.12
N PHE A 72 2.73 -1.74 -16.36
CA PHE A 72 2.52 -0.58 -17.23
C PHE A 72 3.01 -0.80 -18.66
N TYR A 73 4.02 -1.65 -18.84
CA TYR A 73 4.66 -1.90 -20.14
C TYR A 73 4.77 -3.41 -20.45
N PRO A 74 3.64 -4.13 -20.60
CA PRO A 74 3.65 -5.58 -20.82
C PRO A 74 4.34 -5.99 -22.12
N PHE A 75 4.46 -5.09 -23.09
CA PHE A 75 5.10 -5.32 -24.39
C PHE A 75 6.44 -4.55 -24.55
N GLY A 76 6.98 -4.03 -23.45
CA GLY A 76 8.18 -3.23 -23.45
C GLY A 76 7.94 -1.74 -23.68
N VAL A 77 9.05 -0.99 -23.64
CA VAL A 77 9.03 0.48 -23.65
C VAL A 77 9.74 0.99 -24.89
N GLU A 78 9.09 1.89 -25.60
CA GLU A 78 9.66 2.59 -26.73
C GLU A 78 10.63 3.68 -26.28
N ASN A 79 11.67 3.92 -27.07
CA ASN A 79 12.70 4.94 -26.75
C ASN A 79 12.16 6.36 -26.64
N TYR A 80 10.97 6.59 -27.20
CA TYR A 80 10.33 7.89 -27.26
C TYR A 80 9.34 8.10 -26.11
N ASP A 81 9.12 7.11 -25.26
CA ASP A 81 8.17 7.19 -24.15
C ASP A 81 8.60 8.23 -23.10
N ILE A 82 7.67 9.10 -22.72
CA ILE A 82 7.93 10.23 -21.81
C ILE A 82 7.52 9.94 -20.36
N PHE A 83 6.81 8.85 -20.10
CA PHE A 83 6.26 8.50 -18.79
C PHE A 83 7.12 7.46 -18.06
N LYS A 84 8.00 6.76 -18.77
CA LYS A 84 8.86 5.67 -18.29
C LYS A 84 9.55 5.99 -16.97
N ASP A 85 10.25 7.12 -16.91
CA ASP A 85 11.03 7.49 -15.74
C ASP A 85 10.13 7.87 -14.57
N PHE A 86 9.00 8.52 -14.85
CA PHE A 86 7.96 8.80 -13.85
C PHE A 86 7.37 7.50 -13.28
N VAL A 87 7.00 6.53 -14.12
CA VAL A 87 6.53 5.21 -13.67
C VAL A 87 7.56 4.52 -12.77
N LYS A 88 8.83 4.49 -13.19
CA LYS A 88 9.90 3.89 -12.37
C LYS A 88 10.07 4.57 -11.02
N GLU A 89 10.00 5.89 -11.00
CA GLU A 89 10.08 6.67 -9.78
C GLU A 89 8.89 6.39 -8.86
N GLN A 90 7.66 6.40 -9.38
CA GLN A 90 6.46 6.12 -8.58
C GLN A 90 6.47 4.70 -8.02
N ILE A 91 6.87 3.69 -8.80
CA ILE A 91 7.00 2.30 -8.32
C ILE A 91 8.05 2.21 -7.21
N LYS A 92 9.21 2.85 -7.40
CA LYS A 92 10.30 2.82 -6.41
C LYS A 92 9.91 3.49 -5.10
N ASN A 93 9.16 4.58 -5.18
CA ASN A 93 8.76 5.39 -4.03
C ASN A 93 7.49 4.84 -3.33
N HIS A 94 6.73 3.97 -3.98
CA HIS A 94 5.54 3.40 -3.39
C HIS A 94 5.88 2.36 -2.32
N ALA A 95 5.42 2.62 -1.09
CA ALA A 95 5.41 1.63 -0.03
C ALA A 95 4.14 0.77 -0.16
N LEU A 96 4.32 -0.56 -0.15
CA LEU A 96 3.21 -1.50 -0.17
C LEU A 96 2.30 -1.24 1.04
N LYS A 97 1.04 -0.92 0.80
CA LYS A 97 0.03 -0.79 1.86
C LYS A 97 -0.46 -2.18 2.26
N ILE A 98 -0.14 -2.59 3.48
CA ILE A 98 -0.65 -3.80 4.10
C ILE A 98 -1.88 -3.43 4.92
N ASP A 99 -2.99 -4.14 4.72
CA ASP A 99 -4.09 -4.17 5.69
C ASP A 99 -3.62 -4.98 6.90
N PHE A 100 -3.13 -4.31 7.94
CA PHE A 100 -2.57 -4.98 9.11
C PHE A 100 -3.59 -5.82 9.87
N LYS A 101 -4.88 -5.45 9.80
CA LYS A 101 -5.94 -6.23 10.42
C LYS A 101 -6.08 -7.57 9.72
N ASP A 102 -6.23 -7.58 8.40
CA ASP A 102 -6.28 -8.82 7.63
C ASP A 102 -4.97 -9.62 7.78
N PHE A 103 -3.83 -8.95 7.72
CA PHE A 103 -2.51 -9.58 7.83
C PHE A 103 -2.29 -10.32 9.15
N PHE A 104 -2.64 -9.71 10.29
CA PHE A 104 -2.45 -10.34 11.59
C PHE A 104 -3.59 -11.26 12.00
N LEU A 105 -4.84 -10.98 11.59
CA LEU A 105 -5.99 -11.83 11.92
C LEU A 105 -6.11 -13.08 11.03
N ASN A 106 -5.50 -13.07 9.85
CA ASN A 106 -5.54 -14.19 8.91
C ASN A 106 -4.12 -14.68 8.56
N PRO A 107 -3.64 -15.75 9.23
CA PRO A 107 -2.32 -16.33 8.96
C PRO A 107 -2.12 -16.76 7.51
N ASP A 108 -3.18 -17.14 6.80
CA ASP A 108 -3.08 -17.58 5.40
C ASP A 108 -2.74 -16.42 4.44
N ASN A 109 -2.93 -15.17 4.87
CA ASN A 109 -2.60 -13.97 4.11
C ASN A 109 -1.18 -13.44 4.36
N GLN A 110 -0.40 -14.10 5.22
CA GLN A 110 0.96 -13.68 5.61
C GLN A 110 2.01 -14.12 4.59
N ARG A 111 2.04 -13.44 3.43
CA ARG A 111 3.06 -13.69 2.40
C ARG A 111 4.44 -13.30 2.90
N ASN A 112 5.42 -14.20 2.76
CA ASN A 112 6.80 -13.93 3.11
C ASN A 112 7.60 -13.49 1.86
N ASN A 113 7.62 -12.18 1.60
CA ASN A 113 8.47 -11.58 0.57
C ASN A 113 9.11 -10.28 1.11
N ASP A 114 10.11 -9.75 0.40
CA ASP A 114 10.89 -8.60 0.84
C ASP A 114 10.06 -7.33 1.01
N ASP A 115 9.05 -7.11 0.17
CA ASP A 115 8.20 -5.92 0.24
C ASP A 115 7.25 -5.99 1.45
N VAL A 116 6.67 -7.16 1.72
CA VAL A 116 5.84 -7.40 2.91
C VAL A 116 6.71 -7.26 4.16
N LYS A 117 7.92 -7.82 4.14
CA LYS A 117 8.86 -7.66 5.23
C LYS A 117 9.20 -6.19 5.48
N LYS A 118 9.44 -5.41 4.42
CA LYS A 118 9.68 -3.96 4.53
C LYS A 118 8.47 -3.25 5.15
N ALA A 119 7.27 -3.45 4.60
CA ALA A 119 6.05 -2.82 5.08
C ALA A 119 5.71 -3.20 6.53
N VAL A 120 5.90 -4.47 6.93
CA VAL A 120 5.78 -4.91 8.32
C VAL A 120 6.82 -4.23 9.21
N ASN A 121 8.04 -3.97 8.74
CA ASN A 121 9.01 -3.24 9.54
C ASN A 121 8.75 -1.72 9.61
N GLU A 122 7.89 -1.19 8.74
CA GLU A 122 7.44 0.21 8.71
C GLU A 122 6.13 0.44 9.48
N THR A 123 5.51 -0.60 10.05
CA THR A 123 4.29 -0.51 10.88
C THR A 123 4.43 0.54 11.98
N THR A 124 3.35 1.28 12.24
CA THR A 124 3.26 2.28 13.30
C THR A 124 2.48 1.77 14.52
N LYS A 125 2.57 2.48 15.65
CA LYS A 125 1.72 2.20 16.83
C LYS A 125 0.23 2.34 16.52
N ASP A 126 -0.15 3.30 15.68
CA ASP A 126 -1.55 3.54 15.32
C ASP A 126 -2.11 2.37 14.49
N ASP A 127 -1.34 1.84 13.54
CA ASP A 127 -1.72 0.62 12.79
C ASP A 127 -2.00 -0.56 13.73
N LEU A 128 -1.22 -0.72 14.79
CA LEU A 128 -1.40 -1.79 15.78
C LEU A 128 -2.61 -1.58 16.69
N ARG A 129 -2.94 -0.31 17.01
CA ARG A 129 -4.09 0.01 17.87
C ARG A 129 -5.38 -0.58 17.28
N ASP A 130 -5.58 -0.41 15.98
CA ASP A 130 -6.76 -0.91 15.28
C ASP A 130 -6.81 -2.45 15.27
N VAL A 131 -5.65 -3.12 15.15
CA VAL A 131 -5.56 -4.58 15.11
C VAL A 131 -5.88 -5.19 16.48
N ILE A 132 -5.21 -4.73 17.54
CA ILE A 132 -5.28 -5.34 18.88
C ILE A 132 -6.70 -5.31 19.45
N TRP A 133 -7.42 -4.23 19.17
CA TRP A 133 -8.77 -4.01 19.68
C TRP A 133 -9.88 -4.42 18.72
N SER A 134 -9.53 -4.87 17.51
CA SER A 134 -10.51 -5.42 16.57
C SER A 134 -11.13 -6.73 17.06
N ASP A 135 -12.29 -7.09 16.48
CA ASP A 135 -12.85 -8.42 16.64
C ASP A 135 -11.85 -9.47 16.18
N LEU A 136 -11.65 -10.52 17.01
CA LEU A 136 -10.60 -11.51 16.86
C LEU A 136 -10.71 -12.41 15.61
N GLY A 137 -11.78 -12.25 14.83
CA GLY A 137 -12.10 -13.11 13.70
C GLY A 137 -12.25 -14.58 14.11
N ASP A 138 -12.12 -15.47 13.13
CA ASP A 138 -12.34 -16.91 13.33
C ASP A 138 -11.08 -17.65 13.83
N TYR A 139 -9.89 -17.10 13.58
CA TYR A 139 -8.61 -17.76 13.89
C TYR A 139 -8.19 -17.60 15.36
N PHE A 140 -8.50 -16.46 15.98
CA PHE A 140 -8.06 -16.17 17.34
C PHE A 140 -9.16 -16.39 18.37
N ARG A 141 -8.96 -17.40 19.23
CA ARG A 141 -9.87 -17.67 20.35
C ARG A 141 -9.69 -16.71 21.53
N SER A 142 -8.61 -15.93 21.56
CA SER A 142 -8.32 -14.98 22.63
C SER A 142 -7.35 -13.88 22.17
N ARG A 143 -7.46 -12.68 22.78
CA ARG A 143 -6.50 -11.57 22.55
C ARG A 143 -5.06 -11.99 22.83
N ARG A 144 -4.81 -12.84 23.84
CA ARG A 144 -3.48 -13.38 24.14
C ARG A 144 -2.81 -13.98 22.90
N ARG A 145 -3.53 -14.84 22.16
CA ARG A 145 -2.97 -15.50 20.97
C ARG A 145 -2.69 -14.51 19.84
N LEU A 146 -3.51 -13.48 19.68
CA LEU A 146 -3.27 -12.40 18.73
C LEU A 146 -2.00 -11.62 19.09
N LEU A 147 -1.86 -11.25 20.36
CA LEU A 147 -0.66 -10.54 20.82
C LEU A 147 0.60 -11.40 20.66
N GLU A 148 0.52 -12.70 20.93
CA GLU A 148 1.60 -13.65 20.68
C GLU A 148 2.00 -13.66 19.21
N SER A 149 1.03 -13.81 18.30
CA SER A 149 1.30 -13.85 16.86
C SER A 149 1.88 -12.54 16.31
N ILE A 150 1.51 -11.39 16.89
CA ILE A 150 2.07 -10.09 16.53
C ILE A 150 3.50 -9.98 17.07
N VAL A 151 3.71 -10.13 18.38
CA VAL A 151 5.02 -9.92 19.01
C VAL A 151 6.09 -10.87 18.45
N GLN A 152 5.72 -12.13 18.22
CA GLN A 152 6.62 -13.16 17.71
C GLN A 152 6.61 -13.29 16.18
N HIS A 153 6.02 -12.32 15.46
CA HIS A 153 5.88 -12.43 14.01
C HIS A 153 7.27 -12.50 13.33
N SER A 154 7.46 -13.53 12.50
CA SER A 154 8.78 -13.87 11.92
C SER A 154 9.33 -12.83 10.94
N LEU A 155 8.47 -11.98 10.38
CA LEU A 155 8.87 -10.90 9.47
C LEU A 155 9.40 -9.65 10.17
N PHE A 156 9.20 -9.50 11.48
CA PHE A 156 9.81 -8.40 12.22
C PHE A 156 11.32 -8.60 12.33
N SER A 157 12.08 -7.53 12.13
CA SER A 157 13.46 -7.46 12.61
C SER A 157 13.47 -7.53 14.14
N LYS A 158 14.59 -7.94 14.74
CA LYS A 158 14.70 -8.01 16.21
C LYS A 158 14.42 -6.68 16.89
N GLN A 159 14.93 -5.59 16.32
CA GLN A 159 14.69 -4.23 16.83
C GLN A 159 13.20 -3.87 16.72
N LYS A 160 12.58 -4.16 15.57
CA LYS A 160 11.16 -3.85 15.37
C LYS A 160 10.24 -4.67 16.28
N SER A 161 10.55 -5.96 16.48
CA SER A 161 9.78 -6.83 17.39
C SER A 161 9.76 -6.28 18.82
N GLU A 162 10.90 -5.78 19.31
CA GLU A 162 10.95 -5.14 20.65
C GLU A 162 10.20 -3.81 20.67
N GLU A 163 10.31 -2.98 19.63
CA GLU A 163 9.54 -1.74 19.51
C GLU A 163 8.02 -2.01 19.53
N VAL A 164 7.56 -2.98 18.72
CA VAL A 164 6.17 -3.43 18.67
C VAL A 164 5.71 -3.95 20.03
N ARG A 165 6.56 -4.72 20.74
CA ARG A 165 6.25 -5.18 22.10
C ARG A 165 5.99 -3.99 23.04
N GLN A 166 6.86 -2.98 23.03
CA GLN A 166 6.69 -1.78 23.86
C GLN A 166 5.41 -1.02 23.51
N TRP A 167 5.13 -0.83 22.22
CA TRP A 167 3.89 -0.20 21.78
C TRP A 167 2.64 -0.94 22.26
N ILE A 168 2.65 -2.27 22.23
CA ILE A 168 1.54 -3.07 22.77
C ILE A 168 1.37 -2.82 24.28
N LEU A 169 2.46 -2.77 25.05
CA LEU A 169 2.38 -2.46 26.49
C LEU A 169 1.76 -1.08 26.74
N GLU A 170 2.15 -0.07 25.97
CA GLU A 170 1.57 1.27 26.05
C GLU A 170 0.08 1.27 25.68
N LEU A 171 -0.32 0.54 24.62
CA LEU A 171 -1.73 0.44 24.21
C LEU A 171 -2.59 -0.28 25.26
N LEU A 172 -2.03 -1.26 25.96
CA LEU A 172 -2.70 -1.94 27.07
C LEU A 172 -2.89 -0.98 28.27
N ASP A 173 -1.88 -0.16 28.59
CA ASP A 173 -1.98 0.87 29.65
C ASP A 173 -2.98 1.98 29.28
N GLU A 174 -3.00 2.43 28.02
CA GLU A 174 -4.03 3.33 27.48
C GLU A 174 -5.44 2.74 27.69
N ASN A 175 -5.63 1.46 27.40
CA ASN A 175 -6.91 0.78 27.58
C ASN A 175 -7.36 0.71 29.05
N ILE A 176 -6.43 0.55 30.00
CA ILE A 176 -6.75 0.60 31.44
C ILE A 176 -7.20 1.99 31.85
N LYS A 177 -6.53 3.04 31.34
CA LYS A 177 -6.90 4.43 31.63
C LYS A 177 -8.29 4.79 31.10
N GLU A 178 -8.64 4.27 29.92
CA GLU A 178 -9.95 4.47 29.31
C GLU A 178 -11.04 3.62 29.98
N ASN A 179 -10.71 2.40 30.38
CA ASN A 179 -11.61 1.48 31.06
C ASN A 179 -10.91 0.73 32.21
N PRO A 180 -10.96 1.28 33.44
CA PRO A 180 -10.31 0.70 34.60
C PRO A 180 -10.73 -0.73 34.93
N ASP A 181 -11.93 -1.17 34.51
CA ASP A 181 -12.40 -2.54 34.77
C ASP A 181 -11.54 -3.60 34.06
N ASN A 182 -10.78 -3.21 33.03
CA ASN A 182 -9.86 -4.09 32.30
C ASN A 182 -8.53 -4.32 33.04
N GLU A 183 -8.21 -3.54 34.09
CA GLU A 183 -6.92 -3.58 34.80
C GLU A 183 -6.55 -5.00 35.24
N ILE A 184 -7.50 -5.72 35.85
CA ILE A 184 -7.26 -7.08 36.35
C ILE A 184 -6.90 -8.03 35.20
N ALA A 185 -7.66 -7.97 34.10
CA ALA A 185 -7.46 -8.84 32.95
C ALA A 185 -6.11 -8.59 32.27
N VAL A 186 -5.75 -7.31 32.09
CA VAL A 186 -4.46 -6.91 31.51
C VAL A 186 -3.31 -7.29 32.43
N THR A 187 -3.43 -7.05 33.73
CA THR A 187 -2.38 -7.40 34.71
C THR A 187 -2.10 -8.89 34.72
N LEU A 188 -3.14 -9.74 34.75
CA LEU A 188 -2.99 -11.19 34.71
C LEU A 188 -2.33 -11.67 33.41
N LEU A 189 -2.72 -11.07 32.27
CA LEU A 189 -2.11 -11.35 30.97
C LEU A 189 -0.60 -11.01 30.97
N LEU A 190 -0.23 -9.83 31.46
CA LEU A 190 1.17 -9.38 31.48
C LEU A 190 2.02 -10.20 32.45
N GLN A 191 1.46 -10.61 33.60
CA GLN A 191 2.14 -11.51 34.53
C GLN A 191 2.40 -12.88 33.90
N ASP A 192 1.39 -13.50 33.28
CA ASP A 192 1.53 -14.82 32.68
C ASP A 192 2.42 -14.83 31.41
N THR A 193 2.61 -13.66 30.79
CA THR A 193 3.46 -13.50 29.60
C THR A 193 4.82 -12.86 29.85
N GLU A 194 5.18 -12.61 31.11
CA GLU A 194 6.37 -11.82 31.49
C GLU A 194 6.49 -10.53 30.64
N ASN A 195 5.45 -9.70 30.67
CA ASN A 195 5.32 -8.49 29.85
C ASN A 195 5.49 -8.77 28.35
N LEU A 196 4.80 -9.80 27.84
CA LEU A 196 4.82 -10.23 26.45
C LEU A 196 6.20 -10.69 25.95
N THR A 197 7.17 -10.97 26.84
CA THR A 197 8.47 -11.50 26.44
C THR A 197 8.47 -13.02 26.33
N LYS A 198 7.52 -13.69 27.01
CA LYS A 198 7.36 -15.15 26.97
C LYS A 198 5.90 -15.52 26.88
N PHE A 199 5.56 -16.47 26.04
CA PHE A 199 4.20 -17.00 25.96
C PHE A 199 4.28 -18.46 26.37
N THR A 200 3.98 -18.72 27.64
CA THR A 200 4.02 -20.08 28.17
C THR A 200 2.70 -20.78 27.86
N TRP A 201 2.76 -22.05 27.45
CA TRP A 201 1.57 -22.89 27.31
C TRP A 201 1.27 -23.47 28.70
N GLN A 202 0.35 -22.86 29.45
CA GLN A 202 -0.26 -23.57 30.57
C GLN A 202 -1.10 -24.71 29.98
N ILE A 203 -0.56 -25.92 30.01
CA ILE A 203 -1.34 -27.14 29.83
C ILE A 203 -2.29 -27.19 31.04
N ARG A 204 -3.55 -26.81 30.83
CA ARG A 204 -4.65 -27.10 31.76
C ARG A 204 -5.49 -28.22 31.17
#